data_AF-A0AA39TKJ2-F1
#
_entry.id   AF-A0AA39TKJ2-F1
#
_cell.length_a   1.000
_cell.length_b   1.000
_cell.length_c   1.000
_cell.angle_alpha   90.00
_cell.angle_beta   90.00
_cell.angle_gamma   90.00
#
_symmetry.space_group_name_H-M   'P 1'
#
loop_
_entity.id
_entity.type
_entity.pdbx_description
1 polymer ?
#
loop_
_entity_poly.entity_id
_entity_poly.type
_entity_poly.pdbx_seq_one_letter_code
_entity_poly.pdbx_strand_id
1 'polypeptide(L)'
;MYFFCGDAPTPLKKFLFRLTLPSLASLKVDSMSFEETDTFTSVRELITRSQCPITILHFDNGDILEEDILHVFRTRPTLEDVRLTHVEGFLNQTLSELTPKLDSREILVPRLRTLHLGGNIVFDMEVFVNMVEGRWDLPPQPLHFKSLQRLKEVHICQLISINVQNSDGPITTTALSALDAYAAEGLNITFKTEYTLTTGDI
;
A
#
# COMPACT_ATOMS: atom_id res chain seq x y z
N MET A 1 3.00 20.62 -34.53
CA MET A 1 3.45 21.42 -33.37
C MET A 1 2.56 21.04 -32.22
N TYR A 2 2.99 20.06 -31.42
CA TYR A 2 2.23 19.60 -30.26
C TYR A 2 2.52 20.56 -29.11
N PHE A 3 1.48 21.24 -28.63
CA PHE A 3 1.56 22.02 -27.41
C PHE A 3 1.46 21.03 -26.24
N PHE A 4 2.58 20.78 -25.56
CA PHE A 4 2.51 20.30 -24.19
C PHE A 4 1.91 21.44 -23.35
N CYS A 5 0.63 21.30 -23.01
CA CYS A 5 0.00 22.13 -22.01
C CYS A 5 0.55 21.68 -20.66
N GLY A 6 1.51 22.43 -20.12
CA GLY A 6 2.16 22.10 -18.86
C GLY A 6 1.19 22.03 -17.68
N ASP A 7 1.36 20.99 -16.88
CA ASP A 7 1.18 20.86 -15.42
C ASP A 7 0.19 21.81 -14.74
N ALA A 8 -1.05 21.86 -15.22
CA ALA A 8 -2.11 22.44 -14.41
C ALA A 8 -2.47 21.39 -13.33
N PRO A 9 -2.27 21.68 -12.02
CA PRO A 9 -2.58 20.70 -11.00
C PRO A 9 -4.05 20.30 -11.10
N THR A 10 -4.32 18.99 -11.05
CA THR A 10 -5.66 18.42 -11.19
C THR A 10 -6.63 19.13 -10.24
N PRO A 11 -7.93 19.27 -10.59
CA PRO A 11 -8.93 19.85 -9.69
C PRO A 11 -8.92 19.19 -8.32
N LEU A 12 -8.66 17.88 -8.27
CA LEU A 12 -8.51 17.10 -7.04
C LEU A 12 -7.32 17.56 -6.20
N LYS A 13 -6.13 17.71 -6.79
CA LYS A 13 -4.94 18.26 -6.11
C LYS A 13 -5.21 19.62 -5.49
N LYS A 14 -5.81 20.55 -6.25
CA LYS A 14 -6.17 21.88 -5.75
C LYS A 14 -7.17 21.84 -4.59
N PHE A 15 -8.12 20.90 -4.66
CA PHE A 15 -9.11 20.69 -3.61
C PHE A 15 -8.46 20.15 -2.34
N LEU A 16 -7.68 19.07 -2.43
CA LEU A 16 -6.96 18.45 -1.32
C LEU A 16 -6.03 19.44 -0.61
N PHE A 17 -5.33 20.29 -1.37
CA PHE A 17 -4.42 21.30 -0.82
C PHE A 17 -5.11 22.34 0.08
N ARG A 18 -6.39 22.65 -0.16
CA ARG A 18 -7.14 23.67 0.59
C ARG A 18 -7.81 23.14 1.85
N LEU A 19 -7.85 21.83 2.03
CA LEU A 19 -8.54 21.20 3.14
C LEU A 19 -7.65 21.06 4.38
N THR A 20 -8.24 21.23 5.55
CA THR A 20 -7.66 20.84 6.84
C THR A 20 -8.76 20.14 7.61
N LEU A 21 -8.57 18.85 7.88
CA LEU A 21 -9.62 17.97 8.40
C LEU A 21 -9.14 17.26 9.68
N PRO A 22 -9.07 17.97 10.82
CA PRO A 22 -8.42 17.44 12.04
C PRO A 22 -9.11 16.21 12.63
N SER A 23 -10.39 15.99 12.31
CA SER A 23 -11.17 14.83 12.76
C SER A 23 -11.31 13.74 11.69
N LEU A 24 -10.52 13.79 10.60
CA LEU A 24 -10.60 12.82 9.51
C LEU A 24 -10.17 11.41 9.99
N ALA A 25 -11.13 10.52 10.12
CA ALA A 25 -10.89 9.12 10.49
C ALA A 25 -10.75 8.20 9.26
N SER A 26 -11.41 8.53 8.14
CA SER A 26 -11.36 7.76 6.90
C SER A 26 -11.19 8.68 5.72
N LEU A 27 -10.23 8.38 4.85
CA LEU A 27 -10.04 9.01 3.56
C LEU A 27 -10.13 7.95 2.47
N LYS A 28 -11.01 8.18 1.50
CA LYS A 28 -11.12 7.38 0.28
C LYS A 28 -11.04 8.31 -0.91
N VAL A 29 -10.13 8.02 -1.82
CA VAL A 29 -9.93 8.77 -3.06
C VAL A 29 -10.11 7.77 -4.20
N ASP A 30 -11.32 7.78 -4.76
CA ASP A 30 -11.69 6.97 -5.91
C ASP A 30 -11.66 7.85 -7.16
N SER A 31 -10.76 7.57 -8.11
CA SER A 31 -10.69 8.30 -9.37
C SER A 31 -11.09 7.44 -10.56
N MET A 32 -11.95 7.99 -11.41
CA MET A 32 -12.34 7.35 -12.68
C MET A 32 -11.23 7.47 -13.74
N SER A 33 -10.28 8.38 -13.54
CA SER A 33 -9.11 8.59 -14.40
C SER A 33 -7.84 8.26 -13.63
N PHE A 34 -6.84 7.74 -14.34
CA PHE A 34 -5.54 7.49 -13.74
C PHE A 34 -4.93 8.82 -13.26
N GLU A 35 -4.67 8.91 -11.96
CA GLU A 35 -4.11 10.08 -11.31
C GLU A 35 -2.59 10.06 -11.37
N GLU A 36 -2.00 11.18 -11.78
CA GLU A 36 -0.56 11.38 -11.70
C GLU A 36 -0.07 11.35 -10.24
N THR A 37 1.23 11.10 -10.09
CA THR A 37 1.93 10.95 -8.82
C THR A 37 1.60 12.05 -7.80
N ASP A 38 1.48 13.28 -8.30
CA ASP A 38 1.19 14.48 -7.55
C ASP A 38 -0.13 14.43 -6.74
N THR A 39 -1.09 13.61 -7.14
CA THR A 39 -2.36 13.45 -6.43
C THR A 39 -2.13 12.72 -5.11
N PHE A 40 -1.36 11.62 -5.10
CA PHE A 40 -1.05 10.92 -3.85
C PHE A 40 -0.17 11.78 -2.92
N THR A 41 0.78 12.54 -3.47
CA THR A 41 1.55 13.53 -2.69
C THR A 41 0.64 14.53 -1.99
N SER A 42 -0.43 14.97 -2.67
CA SER A 42 -1.44 15.88 -2.11
C SER A 42 -2.27 15.23 -1.00
N VAL A 43 -2.55 13.93 -1.11
CA VAL A 43 -3.18 13.12 -0.05
C VAL A 43 -2.28 13.07 1.18
N ARG A 44 -0.99 12.75 1.00
CA ARG A 44 0.01 12.75 2.08
C ARG A 44 0.11 14.12 2.76
N GLU A 45 0.11 15.20 1.99
CA GLU A 45 0.13 16.57 2.52
C GLU A 45 -1.12 16.92 3.30
N LEU A 46 -2.31 16.54 2.81
CA LEU A 46 -3.57 16.70 3.53
C LEU A 46 -3.52 16.00 4.89
N ILE A 47 -3.09 14.75 4.92
CA ILE A 47 -2.96 13.96 6.15
C ILE A 47 -1.97 14.61 7.11
N THR A 48 -0.81 15.04 6.60
CA THR A 48 0.24 15.71 7.39
C THR A 48 -0.28 17.01 8.01
N ARG A 49 -0.88 17.89 7.19
CA ARG A 49 -1.42 19.19 7.61
C ARG A 49 -2.59 19.05 8.57
N SER A 50 -3.46 18.07 8.35
CA SER A 50 -4.65 17.87 9.18
C SER A 50 -4.33 17.29 10.54
N GLN A 51 -3.18 16.60 10.69
CA GLN A 51 -2.81 15.89 11.91
C GLN A 51 -3.92 14.96 12.43
N CYS A 52 -4.66 14.35 11.51
CA CYS A 52 -5.88 13.61 11.82
C CYS A 52 -5.59 12.20 12.38
N PRO A 53 -6.53 11.64 13.18
CA PRO A 53 -6.44 10.27 13.68
C PRO A 53 -6.97 9.26 12.65
N ILE A 54 -6.43 9.32 11.42
CA ILE A 54 -6.89 8.48 10.33
C ILE A 54 -6.64 7.00 10.63
N THR A 55 -7.67 6.17 10.42
CA THR A 55 -7.64 4.71 10.59
C THR A 55 -7.81 3.99 9.26
N ILE A 56 -8.44 4.63 8.26
CA ILE A 56 -8.70 4.04 6.94
C ILE A 56 -8.14 4.95 5.85
N LEU A 57 -7.27 4.42 5.00
CA LEU A 57 -6.77 5.09 3.80
C LEU A 57 -7.05 4.21 2.57
N HIS A 58 -7.83 4.72 1.64
CA HIS A 58 -8.04 4.10 0.33
C HIS A 58 -7.66 5.08 -0.76
N PHE A 59 -6.81 4.65 -1.67
CA PHE A 59 -6.44 5.36 -2.89
C PHE A 59 -6.60 4.42 -4.08
N ASP A 60 -7.33 4.86 -5.09
CA ASP A 60 -7.60 4.11 -6.30
C ASP A 60 -7.11 4.87 -7.55
N ASN A 61 -6.58 4.12 -8.51
CA ASN A 61 -6.31 4.57 -9.88
C ASN A 61 -5.29 5.72 -9.96
N GLY A 62 -4.01 5.45 -9.67
CA GLY A 62 -2.95 6.44 -9.86
C GLY A 62 -1.55 6.01 -9.44
N ASP A 63 -0.57 6.88 -9.70
CA ASP A 63 0.84 6.68 -9.34
C ASP A 63 1.11 6.99 -7.87
N ILE A 64 1.96 6.18 -7.23
CA ILE A 64 2.40 6.38 -5.84
C ILE A 64 3.92 6.36 -5.75
N LEU A 65 4.47 7.38 -5.11
CA LEU A 65 5.86 7.41 -4.66
C LEU A 65 6.02 6.61 -3.36
N GLU A 66 7.08 5.80 -3.31
CA GLU A 66 7.38 4.99 -2.14
C GLU A 66 7.58 5.84 -0.88
N GLU A 67 8.26 6.99 -1.02
CA GLU A 67 8.50 7.91 0.09
C GLU A 67 7.22 8.52 0.66
N ASP A 68 6.19 8.70 -0.17
CA ASP A 68 4.95 9.34 0.26
C ASP A 68 4.11 8.40 1.09
N ILE A 69 3.95 7.15 0.66
CA ILE A 69 3.24 6.13 1.46
C ILE A 69 4.01 5.80 2.74
N LEU A 70 5.33 5.73 2.66
CA LEU A 70 6.18 5.48 3.81
C LEU A 70 6.09 6.61 4.83
N HIS A 71 6.04 7.87 4.38
CA HIS A 71 5.80 9.03 5.24
C HIS A 71 4.43 8.96 5.93
N VAL A 72 3.38 8.52 5.23
CA VAL A 72 2.07 8.30 5.83
C VAL A 72 2.17 7.25 6.94
N PHE A 73 2.82 6.11 6.71
CA PHE A 73 2.96 5.06 7.72
C PHE A 73 3.78 5.48 8.95
N ARG A 74 4.82 6.28 8.75
CA ARG A 74 5.62 6.86 9.85
C ARG A 74 4.84 7.87 10.68
N THR A 75 3.97 8.66 10.05
CA THR A 75 3.25 9.75 10.74
C THR A 75 1.87 9.35 11.25
N ARG A 76 1.31 8.21 10.82
CA ARG A 76 -0.04 7.76 11.15
C ARG A 76 -0.06 6.35 11.74
N PRO A 77 0.42 6.15 12.98
CA PRO A 77 0.38 4.84 13.65
C PRO A 77 -1.04 4.34 13.96
N THR A 78 -2.06 5.18 13.77
CA THR A 78 -3.47 4.85 13.93
C THR A 78 -4.08 4.07 12.76
N LEU A 79 -3.37 3.95 11.63
CA LEU A 79 -3.90 3.22 10.46
C LEU A 79 -4.17 1.75 10.78
N GLU A 80 -5.34 1.30 10.36
CA GLU A 80 -5.87 -0.05 10.55
C GLU A 80 -6.19 -0.73 9.22
N ASP A 81 -6.68 0.03 8.22
CA ASP A 81 -7.03 -0.45 6.89
C ASP A 81 -6.39 0.45 5.82
N VAL A 82 -5.53 -0.14 4.99
CA VAL A 82 -4.87 0.54 3.88
C VAL A 82 -5.17 -0.22 2.59
N ARG A 83 -5.74 0.49 1.62
CA ARG A 83 -6.07 -0.05 0.29
C ARG A 83 -5.50 0.83 -0.79
N LEU A 84 -4.58 0.29 -1.55
CA LEU A 84 -4.03 0.89 -2.76
C LEU A 84 -4.53 0.03 -3.92
N THR A 85 -5.44 0.52 -4.74
CA THR A 85 -6.08 -0.26 -5.81
C THR A 85 -5.86 0.38 -7.17
N HIS A 86 -5.60 -0.42 -8.21
CA HIS A 86 -5.23 0.08 -9.54
C HIS A 86 -4.11 1.14 -9.51
N VAL A 87 -3.11 0.97 -8.64
CA VAL A 87 -2.00 1.93 -8.51
C VAL A 87 -0.74 1.43 -9.21
N GLU A 88 0.15 2.35 -9.58
CA GLU A 88 1.51 2.00 -10.01
C GLU A 88 2.54 2.53 -9.01
N GLY A 89 3.59 1.75 -8.75
CA GLY A 89 4.64 2.17 -7.82
C GLY A 89 5.55 1.04 -7.36
N PHE A 90 6.66 1.42 -6.71
CA PHE A 90 7.60 0.49 -6.09
C PHE A 90 7.43 0.55 -4.57
N LEU A 91 7.23 -0.59 -3.90
CA LEU A 91 6.89 -0.63 -2.46
C LEU A 91 7.81 -1.53 -1.63
N ASN A 92 8.98 -1.91 -2.15
CA ASN A 92 9.85 -2.87 -1.48
C ASN A 92 10.41 -2.37 -0.14
N GLN A 93 10.89 -1.13 -0.07
CA GLN A 93 11.32 -0.50 1.18
C GLN A 93 10.13 -0.31 2.12
N THR A 94 8.98 0.09 1.60
CA THR A 94 7.75 0.26 2.40
C THR A 94 7.37 -1.05 3.10
N LEU A 95 7.35 -2.17 2.38
CA LEU A 95 7.08 -3.48 2.96
C LEU A 95 8.16 -3.91 3.95
N SER A 96 9.43 -3.68 3.65
CA SER A 96 10.54 -3.97 4.55
C SER A 96 10.46 -3.21 5.89
N GLU A 97 10.04 -1.95 5.87
CA GLU A 97 9.85 -1.14 7.08
C GLU A 97 8.56 -1.47 7.84
N LEU A 98 7.57 -2.05 7.16
CA LEU A 98 6.38 -2.60 7.82
C LEU A 98 6.69 -3.87 8.61
N THR A 99 7.76 -4.60 8.29
CA THR A 99 8.18 -5.79 9.03
C THR A 99 8.65 -5.40 10.44
N PRO A 100 8.03 -5.93 11.51
CA PRO A 100 8.48 -5.65 12.87
C PRO A 100 9.91 -6.14 13.10
N LYS A 101 10.81 -5.23 13.52
CA LYS A 101 12.20 -5.56 13.83
C LYS A 101 12.38 -5.64 15.34
N LEU A 102 13.03 -6.70 15.82
CA LEU A 102 13.23 -6.96 17.25
C LEU A 102 14.09 -5.90 17.96
N ASP A 103 14.96 -5.23 17.21
CA ASP A 103 15.87 -4.19 17.68
C ASP A 103 15.29 -2.76 17.54
N SER A 104 14.22 -2.60 16.77
CA SER A 104 13.57 -1.30 16.57
C SER A 104 12.63 -0.96 17.73
N ARG A 105 12.69 0.29 18.18
CA ARG A 105 11.74 0.83 19.18
C ARG A 105 10.40 1.24 18.56
N GLU A 106 10.35 1.42 17.25
CA GLU A 106 9.17 1.89 16.54
C GLU A 106 8.75 0.87 15.48
N ILE A 107 7.47 0.53 15.52
CA ILE A 107 6.81 -0.34 14.55
C ILE A 107 5.87 0.56 13.77
N LEU A 108 6.03 0.60 12.46
CA LEU A 108 5.14 1.38 11.61
C LEU A 108 3.73 0.79 11.67
N VAL A 109 2.71 1.65 11.73
CA VAL A 109 1.29 1.27 11.71
C VAL A 109 0.99 0.00 12.53
N PRO A 110 1.23 0.02 13.87
CA PRO A 110 1.10 -1.16 14.70
C PRO A 110 -0.35 -1.70 14.76
N ARG A 111 -1.33 -0.91 14.33
CA ARG A 111 -2.75 -1.33 14.30
C ARG A 111 -3.21 -1.86 12.95
N LEU A 112 -2.32 -1.93 11.96
CA LEU A 112 -2.65 -2.39 10.61
C LEU A 112 -3.19 -3.83 10.65
N ARG A 113 -4.42 -3.99 10.17
CA ARG A 113 -5.14 -5.27 10.08
C ARG A 113 -5.44 -5.64 8.64
N THR A 114 -5.67 -4.65 7.79
CA THR A 114 -5.99 -4.85 6.37
C THR A 114 -4.98 -4.13 5.50
N LEU A 115 -4.34 -4.88 4.60
CA LEU A 115 -3.45 -4.35 3.57
C LEU A 115 -3.89 -4.88 2.21
N HIS A 116 -4.35 -3.99 1.33
CA HIS A 116 -4.67 -4.31 -0.05
C HIS A 116 -3.71 -3.55 -0.97
N LEU A 117 -2.97 -4.30 -1.79
CA LEU A 117 -2.07 -3.79 -2.81
C LEU A 117 -2.54 -4.33 -4.16
N GLY A 118 -3.12 -3.45 -4.97
CA GLY A 118 -3.68 -3.76 -6.27
C GLY A 118 -3.16 -2.79 -7.33
N GLY A 119 -2.72 -3.33 -8.47
CA GLY A 119 -2.24 -2.55 -9.60
C GLY A 119 -0.91 -3.05 -10.16
N ASN A 120 -0.16 -2.17 -10.83
CA ASN A 120 1.20 -2.44 -11.30
C ASN A 120 2.21 -2.05 -10.21
N ILE A 121 2.15 -2.78 -9.09
CA ILE A 121 3.03 -2.56 -7.94
C ILE A 121 4.20 -3.54 -8.01
N VAL A 122 5.41 -3.02 -7.89
CA VAL A 122 6.65 -3.79 -7.90
C VAL A 122 7.23 -3.90 -6.48
N PHE A 123 7.45 -5.13 -6.02
CA PHE A 123 8.15 -5.45 -4.78
C PHE A 123 8.66 -6.90 -4.82
N ASP A 124 9.61 -7.22 -3.94
CA ASP A 124 10.12 -8.58 -3.77
C ASP A 124 9.13 -9.42 -2.95
N MET A 125 8.75 -10.59 -3.48
CA MET A 125 7.80 -11.49 -2.82
C MET A 125 8.31 -12.00 -1.48
N GLU A 126 9.61 -12.25 -1.31
CA GLU A 126 10.19 -12.65 -0.03
C GLU A 126 10.07 -11.53 0.99
N VAL A 127 10.27 -10.27 0.59
CA VAL A 127 10.08 -9.10 1.47
C VAL A 127 8.64 -9.00 1.93
N PHE A 128 7.68 -9.22 1.02
CA PHE A 128 6.27 -9.27 1.35
C PHE A 128 5.91 -10.39 2.33
N VAL A 129 6.36 -11.63 2.07
CA VAL A 129 6.10 -12.78 2.95
C VAL A 129 6.68 -12.53 4.34
N ASN A 130 7.94 -12.11 4.43
CA ASN A 130 8.59 -11.78 5.71
C ASN A 130 7.82 -10.71 6.50
N MET A 131 7.24 -9.72 5.83
CA MET A 131 6.40 -8.69 6.46
C MET A 131 5.12 -9.29 7.04
N VAL A 132 4.43 -10.14 6.28
CA VAL A 132 3.22 -10.84 6.73
C VAL A 132 3.52 -11.74 7.92
N GLU A 133 4.55 -12.57 7.82
CA GLU A 133 4.98 -13.47 8.90
C GLU A 133 5.35 -12.70 10.17
N GLY A 134 6.18 -11.67 10.04
CA GLY A 134 6.60 -10.84 11.17
C GLY A 134 5.45 -10.11 11.87
N ARG A 135 4.31 -9.92 11.19
CA ARG A 135 3.08 -9.36 11.78
C ARG A 135 2.10 -10.42 12.28
N TRP A 136 2.24 -11.66 11.85
CA TRP A 136 1.39 -12.77 12.27
C TRP A 136 1.96 -13.50 13.48
N ASP A 137 3.19 -14.01 13.36
CA ASP A 137 3.90 -14.75 14.38
C ASP A 137 4.73 -13.80 15.26
N LEU A 138 4.01 -13.05 16.09
CA LEU A 138 4.64 -12.13 17.04
C LEU A 138 5.33 -12.94 18.15
N PRO A 139 6.66 -12.82 18.32
CA PRO A 139 7.34 -13.52 19.40
C PRO A 139 6.76 -13.08 20.76
N PRO A 140 6.85 -13.92 21.82
CA PRO A 140 6.38 -13.59 23.17
C PRO A 140 7.06 -12.33 23.74
N GLN A 141 6.47 -11.19 23.41
CA GLN A 141 6.62 -9.81 23.87
C GLN A 141 7.88 -9.44 24.67
N PRO A 142 8.79 -8.64 24.07
CA PRO A 142 9.33 -7.45 24.72
C PRO A 142 8.21 -6.44 24.99
N LEU A 143 8.30 -5.68 26.09
CA LEU A 143 7.29 -4.73 26.61
C LEU A 143 6.79 -3.66 25.60
N HIS A 144 7.42 -3.51 24.45
CA HIS A 144 7.14 -2.49 23.43
C HIS A 144 6.05 -2.87 22.42
N PHE A 145 5.64 -4.14 22.34
CA PHE A 145 4.69 -4.64 21.32
C PHE A 145 3.22 -4.63 21.76
N LYS A 146 2.87 -4.00 22.90
CA LYS A 146 1.50 -4.08 23.48
C LYS A 146 0.37 -3.57 22.58
N SER A 147 0.67 -2.70 21.60
CA SER A 147 -0.33 -2.18 20.65
C SER A 147 -0.31 -2.85 19.28
N LEU A 148 0.62 -3.79 19.04
CA LEU A 148 0.73 -4.46 17.74
C LEU A 148 -0.46 -5.40 17.55
N GLN A 149 -1.18 -5.19 16.46
CA GLN A 149 -2.27 -6.03 16.01
C GLN A 149 -1.74 -6.97 14.93
N ARG A 150 -2.23 -8.22 14.95
CA ARG A 150 -1.98 -9.14 13.83
C ARG A 150 -2.67 -8.61 12.58
N LEU A 151 -1.99 -8.73 11.44
CA LEU A 151 -2.67 -8.63 10.14
C LEU A 151 -3.81 -9.65 10.10
N LYS A 152 -4.92 -9.30 9.47
CA LYS A 152 -6.12 -10.15 9.34
C LYS A 152 -6.52 -10.36 7.89
N GLU A 153 -6.22 -9.38 7.05
CA GLU A 153 -6.60 -9.38 5.64
C GLU A 153 -5.44 -8.85 4.81
N VAL A 154 -4.96 -9.65 3.88
CA VAL A 154 -3.91 -9.27 2.93
C VAL A 154 -4.36 -9.64 1.53
N HIS A 155 -4.53 -8.63 0.69
CA HIS A 155 -5.01 -8.79 -0.68
C HIS A 155 -3.96 -8.24 -1.64
N ILE A 156 -3.48 -9.08 -2.55
CA ILE A 156 -2.60 -8.70 -3.64
C ILE A 156 -3.33 -8.92 -4.96
N CYS A 157 -3.42 -7.87 -5.77
CA CYS A 157 -3.99 -7.93 -7.11
C CYS A 157 -3.00 -7.36 -8.12
N GLN A 158 -2.21 -8.21 -8.75
CA GLN A 158 -1.15 -7.77 -9.66
C GLN A 158 -1.68 -7.63 -11.09
N LEU A 159 -1.55 -6.43 -11.67
CA LEU A 159 -1.82 -6.21 -13.09
C LEU A 159 -0.58 -6.56 -13.91
N ILE A 160 -0.69 -7.56 -14.78
CA ILE A 160 0.39 -7.97 -15.69
C ILE A 160 0.03 -7.54 -17.12
N SER A 161 0.91 -6.72 -17.71
CA SER A 161 0.85 -6.42 -19.14
C SER A 161 1.27 -7.64 -19.94
N ILE A 162 0.42 -8.08 -20.87
CA ILE A 162 0.58 -9.34 -21.64
C ILE A 162 1.85 -9.32 -22.53
N ASN A 163 2.45 -8.14 -22.74
CA ASN A 163 3.68 -7.95 -23.52
C ASN A 163 4.99 -8.14 -22.72
N VAL A 164 4.93 -8.30 -21.39
CA VAL A 164 6.13 -8.54 -20.58
C VAL A 164 6.34 -10.04 -20.44
N GLN A 165 7.21 -10.61 -21.30
CA GLN A 165 7.77 -11.93 -21.03
C GLN A 165 8.67 -11.83 -19.79
N ASN A 166 8.16 -12.18 -18.61
CA ASN A 166 9.02 -12.43 -17.45
C ASN A 166 8.62 -13.71 -16.71
N SER A 167 9.67 -14.48 -16.42
CA SER A 167 9.72 -15.89 -16.07
C SER A 167 9.79 -16.13 -14.57
N ASP A 168 8.89 -15.53 -13.77
CA ASP A 168 9.00 -15.55 -12.30
C ASP A 168 8.05 -16.53 -11.58
N GLY A 169 7.61 -17.57 -12.30
CA GLY A 169 6.65 -18.58 -11.83
C GLY A 169 7.08 -19.47 -10.64
N PRO A 170 8.37 -19.85 -10.45
CA PRO A 170 8.74 -20.78 -9.38
C PRO A 170 9.05 -20.10 -8.03
N ILE A 171 9.51 -18.85 -8.01
CA ILE A 171 9.87 -18.13 -6.78
C ILE A 171 8.60 -17.64 -6.05
N THR A 172 7.64 -17.13 -6.82
CA THR A 172 6.35 -16.64 -6.30
C THR A 172 5.53 -17.77 -5.67
N THR A 173 5.48 -18.96 -6.27
CA THR A 173 4.70 -20.09 -5.74
C THR A 173 5.24 -20.65 -4.42
N THR A 174 6.56 -20.76 -4.29
CA THR A 174 7.18 -21.31 -3.07
C THR A 174 7.05 -20.35 -1.89
N ALA A 175 7.27 -19.04 -2.11
CA ALA A 175 7.14 -18.02 -1.07
C ALA A 175 5.71 -17.92 -0.52
N LEU A 176 4.70 -18.03 -1.38
CA LEU A 176 3.29 -17.98 -0.97
C LEU A 176 2.82 -19.20 -0.17
N SER A 177 3.41 -20.38 -0.44
CA SER A 177 3.10 -21.63 0.27
C SER A 177 3.36 -21.52 1.78
N ALA A 178 4.32 -20.67 2.20
CA ALA A 178 4.60 -20.42 3.61
C ALA A 178 3.40 -19.78 4.34
N LEU A 179 2.56 -19.03 3.63
CA LEU A 179 1.44 -18.31 4.21
C LEU A 179 0.18 -19.17 4.39
N ASP A 180 0.12 -20.36 3.80
CA ASP A 180 -1.02 -21.28 3.89
C ASP A 180 -1.29 -21.73 5.34
N ALA A 181 -0.24 -21.89 6.14
CA ALA A 181 -0.36 -22.23 7.56
C ALA A 181 -1.14 -21.15 8.34
N TYR A 182 -0.88 -19.87 8.06
CA TYR A 182 -1.56 -18.75 8.71
C TYR A 182 -2.98 -18.55 8.19
N ALA A 183 -3.25 -18.94 6.93
CA ALA A 183 -4.61 -18.94 6.39
C ALA A 183 -5.54 -19.86 7.19
N ALA A 184 -5.03 -21.04 7.59
CA ALA A 184 -5.76 -21.97 8.46
C ALA A 184 -6.05 -21.40 9.87
N GLU A 185 -5.23 -20.45 10.34
CA GLU A 185 -5.39 -19.76 11.63
C GLU A 185 -6.25 -18.49 11.54
N GLY A 186 -6.81 -18.19 10.37
CA GLY A 186 -7.74 -17.07 10.15
C GLY A 186 -7.13 -15.82 9.54
N LEU A 187 -5.94 -15.91 8.92
CA LEU A 187 -5.44 -14.86 8.02
C LEU A 187 -6.18 -14.97 6.69
N ASN A 188 -6.91 -13.94 6.28
CA ASN A 188 -7.51 -13.91 4.94
C ASN A 188 -6.46 -13.43 3.94
N ILE A 189 -5.99 -14.33 3.08
CA ILE A 189 -5.02 -14.00 2.05
C ILE A 189 -5.62 -14.28 0.69
N THR A 190 -5.57 -13.27 -0.18
CA THR A 190 -6.03 -13.39 -1.56
C THR A 190 -4.94 -12.90 -2.50
N PHE A 191 -4.51 -13.76 -3.42
CA PHE A 191 -3.66 -13.41 -4.55
C PHE A 191 -4.48 -13.49 -5.83
N LYS A 192 -4.49 -12.41 -6.58
CA LYS A 192 -5.11 -12.33 -7.90
C LYS A 192 -4.13 -11.75 -8.90
N THR A 193 -4.20 -12.28 -10.10
CA THR A 193 -3.48 -11.75 -11.25
C THR A 193 -4.52 -11.33 -12.28
N GLU A 194 -4.42 -10.08 -12.72
CA GLU A 194 -5.29 -9.52 -13.74
C GLU A 194 -4.44 -9.17 -14.96
N TYR A 195 -4.93 -9.48 -16.15
CA TYR A 195 -4.21 -9.25 -17.40
C TYR A 195 -4.79 -8.04 -18.11
N THR A 196 -3.93 -7.08 -18.47
CA THR A 196 -4.33 -5.90 -19.25
C THR A 196 -3.78 -5.98 -20.66
N LEU A 197 -4.67 -5.79 -21.64
CA LEU A 197 -4.28 -5.55 -23.03
C LEU A 197 -3.79 -4.11 -23.11
N THR A 198 -2.53 -3.90 -23.49
CA THR A 198 -2.06 -2.57 -23.88
C THR A 198 -2.80 -2.16 -25.14
N THR A 199 -3.83 -1.32 -25.01
CA THR A 199 -4.49 -0.63 -26.12
C THR A 199 -3.54 0.42 -26.70
N GLY A 200 -2.52 -0.04 -27.42
CA GLY A 200 -1.54 0.77 -28.14
C GLY A 200 -1.20 0.25 -29.54
N ASP A 201 -1.62 -0.96 -29.90
CA ASP A 201 -1.38 -1.57 -31.21
C ASP A 201 -2.72 -1.89 -31.93
N ILE A 202 -3.44 -0.87 -32.38
CA ILE A 202 -4.43 -0.98 -33.46
C ILE A 202 -4.29 0.21 -34.42
#